data_AF-A0A1Y4UZ13-F1
#
_entry.id   AF-A0A1Y4UZ13-F1
#
_cell.length_a   1.000
_cell.length_b   1.000
_cell.length_c   1.000
_cell.angle_alpha   90.00
_cell.angle_beta   90.00
_cell.angle_gamma   90.00
#
_symmetry.space_group_name_H-M   'P 1'
#
loop_
_entity.id
_entity.type
_entity.pdbx_description
1 polymer ?
#
loop_
_entity_poly.entity_id
_entity_poly.type
_entity_poly.pdbx_seq_one_letter_code
_entity_poly.pdbx_strand_id
1 'polypeptide(L)'
;MDRHIQVPLLEQDIEELKAGDYVYLTGTIYTARDAAHKRMYDSMKKGESLPIDLKGNVLYYLGPSPAREGQVIGSAGPTTSSRMDKYTPDMLDAGLKGMVGKGKRSPEVIEAMKRNHAVYFAAVGGAGALLSKCIKEAEVVAYDDLGTEAIRKLYIENLPVIVVIDKDGNNLYETASKKWQKI
;
A
#
# COMPACT_ATOMS: atom_id res chain seq x y z
N MET A 1 21.63 -6.14 6.87
CA MET A 1 20.80 -7.01 7.73
C MET A 1 19.39 -6.87 7.21
N ASP A 2 18.72 -7.97 6.90
CA ASP A 2 17.38 -7.91 6.31
C ASP A 2 16.37 -7.44 7.38
N ARG A 3 15.58 -6.43 7.06
CA ARG A 3 14.65 -5.81 8.00
C ARG A 3 13.23 -6.33 7.77
N HIS A 4 12.69 -7.05 8.73
CA HIS A 4 11.36 -7.65 8.67
C HIS A 4 10.39 -6.89 9.55
N ILE A 5 9.23 -6.54 9.01
CA ILE A 5 8.21 -5.73 9.67
C ILE A 5 6.88 -6.49 9.67
N GLN A 6 6.21 -6.52 10.82
CA GLN A 6 4.88 -7.11 10.94
C GLN A 6 3.81 -6.09 10.50
N VAL A 7 2.75 -6.57 9.88
CA VAL A 7 1.57 -5.77 9.53
C VAL A 7 0.29 -6.39 10.11
N PRO A 8 -0.66 -5.60 10.67
CA PRO A 8 -0.76 -4.13 10.65
C PRO A 8 0.39 -3.41 11.36
N LEU A 9 0.76 -2.23 10.85
CA LEU A 9 1.92 -1.47 11.33
C LEU A 9 1.67 -0.91 12.72
N LEU A 10 2.64 -1.09 13.62
CA LEU A 10 2.66 -0.42 14.91
C LEU A 10 3.40 0.92 14.79
N GLU A 11 3.02 1.88 15.64
CA GLU A 11 3.64 3.21 15.64
C GLU A 11 5.16 3.15 15.84
N GLN A 12 5.62 2.25 16.73
CA GLN A 12 7.05 2.02 16.98
C GLN A 12 7.80 1.54 15.73
N ASP A 13 7.18 0.70 14.90
CA ASP A 13 7.82 0.19 13.68
C ASP A 13 7.99 1.33 12.67
N ILE A 14 6.99 2.22 12.58
CA ILE A 14 6.99 3.37 11.67
C ILE A 14 8.07 4.38 12.03
N GLU A 15 8.28 4.64 13.33
CA GLU A 15 9.25 5.62 13.82
C GLU A 15 10.68 5.33 13.32
N GLU A 16 11.01 4.04 13.20
CA GLU A 16 12.34 3.63 12.81
C GLU A 16 12.51 3.45 11.28
N LEU A 17 11.44 3.48 10.48
CA LEU A 17 11.51 3.34 9.03
C LEU A 17 11.99 4.64 8.38
N LYS A 18 12.97 4.55 7.48
CA LYS A 18 13.51 5.71 6.75
C LYS A 18 13.44 5.50 5.24
N ALA A 19 13.28 6.60 4.51
CA ALA A 19 13.26 6.56 3.05
C ALA A 19 14.57 5.97 2.50
N GLY A 20 14.46 4.95 1.66
CA GLY A 20 15.59 4.16 1.16
C GLY A 20 15.72 2.77 1.80
N ASP A 21 15.06 2.52 2.92
CA ASP A 21 15.09 1.21 3.56
C ASP A 21 14.46 0.14 2.67
N TYR A 22 15.14 -0.99 2.57
CA TYR A 22 14.61 -2.21 1.97
C TYR A 22 14.10 -3.12 3.08
N VAL A 23 12.81 -3.46 3.03
CA VAL A 23 12.12 -4.20 4.10
C VAL A 23 11.25 -5.33 3.55
N TYR A 24 10.91 -6.26 4.42
CA TYR A 24 10.04 -7.40 4.15
C TYR A 24 8.81 -7.31 5.05
N LEU A 25 7.62 -7.22 4.45
CA LEU A 25 6.35 -7.17 5.19
C LEU A 25 5.78 -8.59 5.37
N THR A 26 5.31 -8.90 6.57
CA THR A 26 4.61 -10.16 6.89
C THR A 26 3.37 -9.87 7.74
N GLY A 27 2.24 -10.48 7.40
CA GLY A 27 0.97 -10.32 8.13
C GLY A 27 -0.21 -10.02 7.21
N THR A 28 -1.26 -9.41 7.76
CA THR A 28 -2.50 -9.12 7.02
C THR A 28 -2.45 -7.71 6.40
N ILE A 29 -2.77 -7.61 5.12
CA ILE A 29 -2.97 -6.35 4.38
C ILE A 29 -4.24 -6.42 3.53
N TYR A 30 -4.67 -5.28 2.99
CA TYR A 30 -5.85 -5.22 2.12
C TYR A 30 -5.51 -4.68 0.74
N THR A 31 -6.12 -5.24 -0.31
CA THR A 31 -6.06 -4.62 -1.63
C THR A 31 -7.15 -3.57 -1.76
N ALA A 32 -6.82 -2.42 -2.33
CA ALA A 32 -7.81 -1.48 -2.82
C ALA A 32 -7.16 -0.64 -3.92
N ARG A 33 -7.91 -0.32 -4.96
CA ARG A 33 -7.47 0.61 -6.01
C ARG A 33 -8.63 1.49 -6.46
N ASP A 34 -8.55 2.08 -7.64
CA ASP A 34 -9.38 3.17 -8.17
C ASP A 34 -10.86 3.14 -7.73
N ALA A 35 -11.62 2.10 -8.11
CA ALA A 35 -13.06 2.01 -7.83
C ALA A 35 -13.38 1.76 -6.35
N ALA A 36 -12.63 0.88 -5.69
CA ALA A 36 -12.78 0.64 -4.25
C ALA A 36 -12.46 1.88 -3.43
N HIS A 37 -11.42 2.64 -3.80
CA HIS A 37 -11.06 3.89 -3.14
C HIS A 37 -12.17 4.93 -3.28
N LYS A 38 -12.70 5.10 -4.50
CA LYS A 38 -13.82 6.01 -4.73
C LYS A 38 -15.03 5.63 -3.87
N ARG A 39 -15.39 4.34 -3.81
CA ARG A 39 -16.55 3.88 -3.03
C ARG A 39 -16.35 4.06 -1.53
N MET A 40 -15.16 3.75 -1.00
CA MET A 40 -14.81 4.03 0.40
C MET A 40 -14.86 5.53 0.70
N TYR A 41 -14.27 6.36 -0.17
CA TYR A 41 -14.29 7.82 -0.03
C TYR A 41 -15.72 8.38 -0.03
N ASP A 42 -16.57 7.95 -0.96
CA ASP A 42 -17.97 8.37 -1.03
C ASP A 42 -18.74 7.97 0.25
N SER A 43 -18.45 6.80 0.81
CA SER A 43 -19.02 6.32 2.08
C SER A 43 -18.58 7.21 3.26
N MET A 44 -17.29 7.53 3.34
CA MET A 44 -16.74 8.44 4.37
C MET A 44 -17.37 9.83 4.31
N LYS A 45 -17.59 10.39 3.11
CA LYS A 45 -18.23 11.71 2.96
C LYS A 45 -19.71 11.70 3.37
N LYS A 46 -20.35 10.53 3.42
CA LYS A 46 -21.71 10.35 3.94
C LYS A 46 -21.75 9.98 5.43
N GLY A 47 -20.59 9.79 6.09
CA GLY A 47 -20.51 9.31 7.46
C GLY A 47 -20.88 7.83 7.63
N GLU A 48 -20.82 7.05 6.55
CA GLU A 48 -21.08 5.61 6.56
C GLU A 48 -19.83 4.83 7.02
N SER A 49 -20.03 3.66 7.61
CA SER A 49 -18.95 2.76 8.02
C SER A 49 -18.21 2.19 6.81
N LEU A 50 -16.88 2.10 6.89
CA LEU A 50 -16.07 1.43 5.89
C LEU A 50 -16.19 -0.11 6.00
N PRO A 51 -16.03 -0.84 4.88
CA PRO A 51 -16.09 -2.30 4.88
C PRO A 51 -14.88 -2.97 5.54
N ILE A 52 -13.81 -2.21 5.79
CA ILE A 52 -12.59 -2.65 6.46
C ILE A 52 -12.14 -1.57 7.45
N ASP A 53 -11.50 -1.99 8.54
CA ASP A 53 -10.83 -1.06 9.45
C ASP A 53 -9.50 -0.60 8.83
N LEU A 54 -9.31 0.72 8.69
CA LEU A 54 -8.07 1.28 8.16
C LEU A 54 -6.98 1.43 9.23
N LYS A 55 -7.34 1.42 10.51
CA LYS A 55 -6.42 1.71 11.61
C LYS A 55 -5.24 0.75 11.64
N GLY A 56 -4.03 1.28 11.45
CA GLY A 56 -2.78 0.49 11.43
C GLY A 56 -2.58 -0.32 10.15
N ASN A 57 -3.61 -0.47 9.30
CA ASN A 57 -3.54 -1.33 8.14
C ASN A 57 -2.71 -0.74 7.01
N VAL A 58 -2.39 -1.62 6.06
CA VAL A 58 -1.67 -1.29 4.83
C VAL A 58 -2.57 -1.58 3.63
N LEU A 59 -2.71 -0.60 2.74
CA LEU A 59 -3.39 -0.79 1.45
C LEU A 59 -2.39 -1.11 0.36
N TYR A 60 -2.54 -2.27 -0.28
CA TYR A 60 -1.82 -2.62 -1.49
C TYR A 60 -2.63 -2.24 -2.72
N TYR A 61 -2.12 -1.27 -3.49
CA TYR A 61 -2.69 -0.84 -4.76
C TYR A 61 -2.45 -1.90 -5.82
N LEU A 62 -3.36 -2.86 -5.87
CA LEU A 62 -3.27 -4.07 -6.68
C LEU A 62 -4.64 -4.39 -7.27
N GLY A 63 -4.66 -4.81 -8.54
CA GLY A 63 -5.75 -5.62 -9.10
C GLY A 63 -5.13 -6.89 -9.69
N PRO A 64 -5.28 -8.06 -9.05
CA PRO A 64 -4.59 -9.27 -9.47
C PRO A 64 -5.14 -9.78 -10.80
N SER A 65 -4.30 -10.47 -11.57
CA SER A 65 -4.81 -11.27 -12.70
C SER A 65 -5.68 -12.43 -12.19
N PRO A 66 -6.50 -13.06 -13.04
CA PRO A 66 -7.18 -14.30 -12.67
C PRO A 66 -6.19 -15.34 -12.13
N ALA A 67 -6.56 -16.01 -11.03
CA ALA A 67 -5.80 -17.12 -10.49
C ALA A 67 -5.96 -18.34 -11.40
N ARG A 68 -4.88 -19.11 -11.57
CA ARG A 68 -4.96 -20.44 -12.19
C ARG A 68 -5.45 -21.45 -11.16
N GLU A 69 -5.94 -22.59 -11.62
CA GLU A 69 -6.33 -23.70 -10.74
C GLU A 69 -5.20 -24.06 -9.75
N GLY A 70 -5.56 -24.19 -8.47
CA GLY A 70 -4.60 -24.45 -7.39
C GLY A 70 -3.74 -23.26 -6.94
N GLN A 71 -3.92 -22.06 -7.50
CA GLN A 71 -3.21 -20.85 -7.05
C GLN A 71 -4.09 -19.98 -6.14
N VAL A 72 -3.48 -19.44 -5.08
CA VAL A 72 -4.13 -18.51 -4.14
C VAL A 72 -4.58 -17.23 -4.84
N ILE A 73 -3.74 -16.68 -5.73
CA ILE A 73 -3.98 -15.43 -6.43
C ILE A 73 -3.18 -15.42 -7.74
N GLY A 74 -3.66 -14.68 -8.75
CA GLY A 74 -2.88 -14.44 -9.96
C GLY A 74 -1.72 -13.46 -9.73
N SER A 75 -1.14 -12.97 -10.83
CA SER A 75 -0.04 -12.00 -10.78
C SER A 75 -0.43 -10.76 -9.97
N ALA A 76 0.39 -10.45 -8.95
CA ALA A 76 0.11 -9.46 -7.94
C ALA A 76 1.04 -8.24 -8.04
N GLY A 77 1.06 -7.58 -9.20
CA GLY A 77 1.90 -6.39 -9.43
C GLY A 77 1.27 -5.09 -8.90
N PRO A 78 2.06 -4.11 -8.43
CA PRO A 78 1.54 -2.81 -8.01
C PRO A 78 0.98 -2.01 -9.19
N THR A 79 -0.01 -1.17 -8.91
CA THR A 79 -0.51 -0.14 -9.83
C THR A 79 -0.03 1.26 -9.44
N THR A 80 -0.17 2.21 -10.36
CA THR A 80 0.28 3.60 -10.17
C THR A 80 -0.47 4.27 -9.04
N SER A 81 0.26 4.68 -8.01
CA SER A 81 -0.27 5.19 -6.75
C SER A 81 -0.95 6.56 -6.90
N SER A 82 -0.49 7.41 -7.82
CA SER A 82 -1.03 8.77 -8.00
C SER A 82 -2.52 8.81 -8.34
N ARG A 83 -3.09 7.71 -8.86
CA ARG A 83 -4.53 7.63 -9.17
C ARG A 83 -5.42 7.59 -7.92
N MET A 84 -4.85 7.26 -6.76
CA MET A 84 -5.56 7.23 -5.47
C MET A 84 -5.33 8.49 -4.63
N ASP A 85 -4.51 9.42 -5.10
CA ASP A 85 -4.07 10.58 -4.31
C ASP A 85 -5.21 11.48 -3.87
N LYS A 86 -6.25 11.65 -4.70
CA LYS A 86 -7.47 12.39 -4.34
C LYS A 86 -8.15 11.87 -3.07
N TYR A 87 -8.09 10.55 -2.85
CA TYR A 87 -8.82 9.87 -1.77
C TYR A 87 -7.95 9.62 -0.54
N THR A 88 -6.63 9.52 -0.75
CA THR A 88 -5.73 9.01 0.28
C THR A 88 -5.66 9.89 1.53
N PRO A 89 -5.65 11.24 1.46
CA PRO A 89 -5.57 12.07 2.66
C PRO A 89 -6.66 11.73 3.69
N ASP A 90 -7.91 11.55 3.25
CA ASP A 90 -9.01 11.17 4.14
C ASP A 90 -8.80 9.76 4.72
N MET A 91 -8.28 8.81 3.93
CA MET A 91 -7.99 7.46 4.43
C MET A 91 -6.89 7.43 5.48
N LEU A 92 -5.85 8.27 5.30
CA LEU A 92 -4.80 8.47 6.28
C LEU A 92 -5.36 9.06 7.56
N ASP A 93 -6.24 10.08 7.45
CA ASP A 93 -6.92 10.68 8.61
C ASP A 93 -7.87 9.69 9.31
N ALA A 94 -8.37 8.68 8.59
CA ALA A 94 -9.14 7.57 9.15
C ALA A 94 -8.27 6.45 9.75
N GLY A 95 -6.95 6.60 9.78
CA GLY A 95 -6.03 5.72 10.49
C GLY A 95 -5.20 4.78 9.61
N LEU A 96 -5.26 4.91 8.28
CA LEU A 96 -4.38 4.16 7.38
C LEU A 96 -2.91 4.48 7.68
N LYS A 97 -2.06 3.46 7.83
CA LYS A 97 -0.65 3.64 8.19
C LYS A 97 0.34 3.28 7.08
N GLY A 98 -0.06 2.43 6.14
CA GLY A 98 0.82 2.01 5.05
C GLY A 98 0.13 1.98 3.70
N MET A 99 0.92 2.22 2.65
CA MET A 99 0.46 2.08 1.28
C MET A 99 1.55 1.40 0.45
N VAL A 100 1.19 0.39 -0.34
CA VAL A 100 2.11 -0.29 -1.27
C VAL A 100 1.66 0.00 -2.70
N GLY A 101 2.55 0.50 -3.55
CA GLY A 101 2.23 0.78 -4.94
C GLY A 101 3.46 1.06 -5.80
N LYS A 102 3.29 1.88 -6.85
CA LYS A 102 4.41 2.39 -7.67
C LYS A 102 4.20 3.84 -8.09
N GLY A 103 5.31 4.53 -8.34
CA GLY A 103 5.30 5.91 -8.83
C GLY A 103 5.16 6.95 -7.73
N LYS A 104 5.28 8.21 -8.14
CA LYS A 104 5.27 9.37 -7.23
C LYS A 104 3.90 9.59 -6.58
N ARG A 105 3.93 10.34 -5.48
CA ARG A 105 2.76 10.80 -4.73
C ARG A 105 2.73 12.32 -4.76
N SER A 106 1.54 12.89 -4.69
CA SER A 106 1.31 14.33 -4.63
C SER A 106 1.73 14.93 -3.27
N PRO A 107 2.05 16.24 -3.23
CA PRO A 107 2.38 16.93 -1.97
C PRO A 107 1.28 16.80 -0.91
N GLU A 108 0.02 16.81 -1.31
CA GLU A 108 -1.14 16.71 -0.40
C GLU A 108 -1.14 15.36 0.34
N VAL A 109 -0.76 14.28 -0.35
CA VAL A 109 -0.58 12.98 0.31
C VAL A 109 0.62 13.01 1.25
N ILE A 110 1.75 13.60 0.84
CA ILE A 110 2.96 13.61 1.67
C ILE A 110 2.70 14.37 2.98
N GLU A 111 2.01 15.51 2.92
CA GLU A 111 1.60 16.23 4.14
C GLU A 111 0.59 15.43 4.97
N ALA A 112 -0.30 14.67 4.33
CA ALA A 112 -1.18 13.74 5.03
C ALA A 112 -0.44 12.57 5.70
N MET A 113 0.63 12.07 5.08
CA MET A 113 1.46 11.04 5.68
C MET A 113 2.20 11.58 6.90
N LYS A 114 2.71 12.81 6.83
CA LYS A 114 3.38 13.48 7.95
C LYS A 114 2.49 13.66 9.16
N ARG A 115 1.27 14.17 8.97
CA ARG A 115 0.35 14.39 10.11
C ARG A 115 -0.21 13.09 10.71
N ASN A 116 -0.21 11.99 9.96
CA ASN A 116 -0.74 10.70 10.41
C ASN A 116 0.34 9.66 10.72
N HIS A 117 1.63 10.02 10.62
CA HIS A 117 2.76 9.11 10.74
C HIS A 117 2.57 7.84 9.90
N ALA A 118 2.53 8.00 8.57
CA ALA A 118 2.31 6.92 7.64
C ALA A 118 3.49 6.72 6.68
N VAL A 119 3.58 5.54 6.09
CA VAL A 119 4.70 5.13 5.22
C VAL A 119 4.19 4.72 3.84
N TYR A 120 4.90 5.12 2.79
CA TYR A 120 4.64 4.67 1.43
C TYR A 120 5.78 3.78 0.94
N PHE A 121 5.38 2.59 0.50
CA PHE A 121 6.25 1.55 0.02
C PHE A 121 6.11 1.38 -1.49
N ALA A 122 7.25 1.19 -2.18
CA ALA A 122 7.26 0.70 -3.54
C ALA A 122 7.44 -0.82 -3.55
N ALA A 123 6.50 -1.52 -4.20
CA ALA A 123 6.73 -2.88 -4.65
C ALA A 123 7.40 -2.86 -6.03
N VAL A 124 8.18 -3.90 -6.35
CA VAL A 124 8.90 -3.98 -7.62
C VAL A 124 7.92 -4.14 -8.79
N GLY A 125 7.78 -3.10 -9.61
CA GLY A 125 6.95 -3.14 -10.82
C GLY A 125 7.46 -4.18 -11.82
N GLY A 126 6.54 -4.90 -12.47
CA GLY A 126 6.88 -5.95 -13.45
C GLY A 126 7.15 -7.33 -12.82
N ALA A 127 7.34 -7.42 -11.51
CA ALA A 127 7.59 -8.67 -10.78
C ALA A 127 6.31 -9.34 -10.24
N GLY A 128 5.13 -9.09 -10.82
CA GLY A 128 3.84 -9.49 -10.24
C GLY A 128 3.69 -11.01 -9.99
N ALA A 129 4.24 -11.85 -10.87
CA ALA A 129 4.23 -13.31 -10.69
C ALA A 129 5.18 -13.80 -9.58
N LEU A 130 6.20 -13.00 -9.24
CA LEU A 130 7.07 -13.27 -8.10
C LEU A 130 6.42 -12.79 -6.81
N LEU A 131 5.85 -11.58 -6.82
CA LEU A 131 5.16 -10.99 -5.66
C LEU A 131 3.94 -11.81 -5.24
N SER A 132 3.25 -12.46 -6.19
CA SER A 132 2.13 -13.35 -5.84
C SER A 132 2.55 -14.56 -5.01
N LYS A 133 3.83 -14.99 -5.07
CA LYS A 133 4.34 -16.09 -4.22
C LYS A 133 4.46 -15.70 -2.75
N CYS A 134 4.53 -14.40 -2.45
CA CYS A 134 4.50 -13.89 -1.08
C CYS A 134 3.09 -13.93 -0.48
N ILE A 135 2.04 -14.04 -1.30
CA ILE A 135 0.65 -14.06 -0.85
C ILE A 135 0.24 -15.51 -0.58
N LYS A 136 -0.10 -15.83 0.67
CA LYS A 136 -0.48 -17.19 1.10
C LYS A 136 -1.98 -17.39 1.19
N GLU A 137 -2.72 -16.31 1.44
CA GLU A 137 -4.18 -16.31 1.47
C GLU A 137 -4.72 -15.06 0.77
N ALA A 138 -5.85 -15.20 0.08
CA ALA A 138 -6.54 -14.10 -0.58
C ALA A 138 -8.06 -14.32 -0.53
N GLU A 139 -8.76 -13.43 0.15
CA GLU A 139 -10.21 -13.49 0.33
C GLU A 139 -10.85 -12.17 -0.12
N VAL A 140 -11.90 -12.22 -0.95
CA VAL A 140 -12.69 -11.03 -1.26
C VAL A 140 -13.57 -10.71 -0.07
N VAL A 141 -13.36 -9.55 0.56
CA VAL A 141 -14.08 -9.15 1.77
C VAL A 141 -15.10 -8.05 1.52
N ALA A 142 -14.99 -7.30 0.41
CA ALA A 142 -15.99 -6.32 0.03
C ALA A 142 -15.93 -5.96 -1.45
N TYR A 143 -17.07 -5.46 -1.95
CA TYR A 143 -17.21 -4.93 -3.30
C TYR A 143 -16.88 -5.95 -4.40
N ASP A 144 -17.35 -7.20 -4.24
CA ASP A 144 -17.12 -8.28 -5.20
C ASP A 144 -17.58 -7.92 -6.62
N ASP A 145 -18.60 -7.07 -6.73
CA ASP A 145 -19.10 -6.49 -7.97
C ASP A 145 -18.04 -5.70 -8.77
N LEU A 146 -16.95 -5.27 -8.13
CA LEU A 146 -15.83 -4.56 -8.75
C LEU A 146 -14.77 -5.50 -9.36
N GLY A 147 -14.95 -6.83 -9.29
CA GLY A 147 -14.05 -7.81 -9.88
C GLY A 147 -12.61 -7.66 -9.40
N THR A 148 -11.67 -7.36 -10.31
CA THR A 148 -10.24 -7.20 -9.97
C THR A 148 -9.96 -5.98 -9.07
N GLU A 149 -10.92 -5.06 -8.92
CA GLU A 149 -10.82 -3.91 -8.02
C GLU A 149 -11.52 -4.12 -6.67
N ALA A 150 -12.13 -5.29 -6.44
CA ALA A 150 -12.71 -5.64 -5.14
C ALA A 150 -11.68 -5.60 -4.01
N ILE A 151 -12.14 -5.35 -2.78
CA ILE A 151 -11.26 -5.35 -1.61
C ILE A 151 -10.98 -6.78 -1.22
N ARG A 152 -9.69 -7.15 -1.20
CA ARG A 152 -9.24 -8.46 -0.76
C ARG A 152 -8.43 -8.35 0.50
N LYS A 153 -8.70 -9.21 1.47
CA LYS A 153 -7.82 -9.46 2.60
C LYS A 153 -6.74 -10.44 2.15
N LEU A 154 -5.49 -10.05 2.31
CA LEU A 154 -4.34 -10.87 1.95
C LEU A 154 -3.54 -11.20 3.21
N TYR A 155 -3.14 -12.46 3.36
CA TYR A 155 -2.03 -12.80 4.24
C TYR A 155 -0.75 -12.91 3.42
N ILE A 156 0.25 -12.11 3.77
CA ILE A 156 1.54 -12.04 3.09
C ILE A 156 2.67 -12.53 3.98
N GLU A 157 3.68 -13.15 3.37
CA GLU A 157 4.95 -13.49 4.02
C GLU A 157 6.11 -12.95 3.20
N ASN A 158 6.96 -12.17 3.86
CA ASN A 158 8.19 -11.61 3.33
C ASN A 158 7.98 -10.89 1.98
N LEU A 159 6.93 -10.06 1.88
CA LEU A 159 6.70 -9.24 0.70
C LEU A 159 7.81 -8.17 0.61
N PRO A 160 8.69 -8.20 -0.41
CA PRO A 160 9.80 -7.28 -0.51
C PRO A 160 9.32 -5.90 -0.99
N VAL A 161 9.65 -4.85 -0.23
CA VAL A 161 9.30 -3.48 -0.57
C VAL A 161 10.41 -2.50 -0.20
N ILE A 162 10.39 -1.32 -0.82
CA ILE A 162 11.29 -0.21 -0.48
C ILE A 162 10.45 0.90 0.16
N VAL A 163 10.90 1.44 1.29
CA VAL A 163 10.35 2.68 1.86
C VAL A 163 10.72 3.84 0.93
N VAL A 164 9.72 4.39 0.24
CA VAL A 164 9.92 5.53 -0.67
C VAL A 164 9.72 6.83 0.07
N ILE A 165 8.64 6.93 0.86
CA ILE A 165 8.32 8.11 1.64
C ILE A 165 8.12 7.66 3.08
N ASP A 166 8.93 8.19 3.98
CA ASP A 166 8.82 7.92 5.42
C ASP A 166 7.83 8.87 6.10
N LYS A 167 7.61 8.65 7.39
CA LYS A 167 6.68 9.44 8.21
C LYS A 167 7.02 10.93 8.27
N ASP A 168 8.30 11.29 8.08
CA ASP A 168 8.76 12.68 8.17
C ASP A 168 8.60 13.39 6.80
N GLY A 169 8.17 12.65 5.77
CA GLY A 169 7.97 13.13 4.41
C GLY A 169 9.24 13.09 3.57
N ASN A 170 10.34 12.46 4.03
CA ASN A 170 11.52 12.30 3.21
C ASN A 170 11.19 11.40 2.03
N ASN A 171 11.50 11.85 0.81
CA ASN A 171 11.08 11.18 -0.42
C ASN A 171 12.29 10.69 -1.22
N LEU A 172 12.50 9.37 -1.25
CA LEU A 172 13.57 8.70 -1.97
C LEU A 172 13.62 9.09 -3.45
N TYR A 173 12.47 9.27 -4.11
CA TYR A 173 12.44 9.61 -5.53
C TYR A 173 12.99 11.01 -5.82
N GLU A 174 12.89 11.93 -4.86
CA GLU A 174 13.43 13.29 -4.98
C GLU A 174 14.90 13.36 -4.58
N THR A 175 15.27 12.68 -3.50
CA THR A 175 16.64 12.69 -2.98
C THR A 175 17.60 11.91 -3.89
N ALA A 176 17.17 10.75 -4.42
CA ALA A 176 17.99 9.96 -5.33
C ALA A 176 18.28 10.72 -6.64
N SER A 177 17.28 11.38 -7.21
CA SER A 177 17.44 12.15 -8.46
C SER A 177 18.48 13.27 -8.32
N LYS A 178 18.50 13.98 -7.18
CA LYS A 178 19.47 15.06 -6.89
C LYS A 178 20.90 14.55 -6.74
N LYS A 179 21.10 13.31 -6.27
CA LYS A 179 22.43 12.69 -6.08
C LYS A 179 23.13 12.43 -7.42
N TRP A 180 22.39 12.13 -8.47
CA TRP A 180 22.92 11.78 -9.80
C TRP A 180 22.88 12.92 -10.82
N GLN A 181 22.23 14.06 -10.50
CA GLN A 181 22.27 15.28 -11.31
C GLN A 181 23.56 16.11 -11.14
N LYS A 182 24.43 15.76 -10.18
CA LYS A 182 25.70 16.46 -9.90
C LYS A 182 26.94 15.78 -10.50
N ILE A 183 26.74 14.81 -11.39
CA ILE A 183 27.79 14.18 -12.21
C ILE A 183 27.59 14.68 -13.64
#